data_AF-A0A7L3W334-F1
#
_entry.id   AF-A0A7L3W334-F1
#
_cell.length_a   1.000
_cell.length_b   1.000
_cell.length_c   1.000
_cell.angle_alpha   90.00
_cell.angle_beta   90.00
_cell.angle_gamma   90.00
#
_symmetry.space_group_name_H-M   'P 1'
#
loop_
_entity.id
_entity.type
_entity.pdbx_description
1 polymer ?
#
loop_
_entity_poly.entity_id
_entity_poly.type
_entity_poly.pdbx_seq_one_letter_code
_entity_poly.pdbx_strand_id
1 'polypeptide(L)'
;MEAAFIRHIELLGYEKRFFPSQHYVYMFLVKWNDLSEKVVYRRFTEIYEFHKALKEMFPIESGDINVENRIIPHLPAPKWFDGQRSTQNRQGTLTEYCYALVNLPHKISRCPHVVSFFKVRPDDMSPVTDSQIKKPEVFLLPKDAKKNVSDITGPIVLQTYRAIADYEKSSTSEMALKAGDMVDVVEKSESGRCLC
;
A
#
# COMPACT_ATOMS: atom_id res chain seq x y z
N MET A 1 -11.03 32.74 10.09
CA MET A 1 -11.30 31.42 9.46
C MET A 1 -10.13 30.53 9.83
N GLU A 2 -10.34 29.44 10.58
CA GLU A 2 -9.24 28.54 10.93
C GLU A 2 -8.61 27.94 9.66
N ALA A 3 -7.28 27.82 9.63
CA ALA A 3 -6.59 27.17 8.53
C ALA A 3 -6.97 25.69 8.47
N ALA A 4 -7.24 25.17 7.26
CA ALA A 4 -7.62 23.78 7.06
C ALA A 4 -6.51 22.83 7.55
N PHE A 5 -6.89 21.82 8.33
CA PHE A 5 -5.97 20.80 8.83
C PHE A 5 -6.61 19.42 8.82
N ILE A 6 -5.75 18.40 8.83
CA ILE A 6 -6.16 16.99 8.77
C ILE A 6 -6.45 16.49 10.18
N ARG A 7 -7.60 15.84 10.37
CA ARG A 7 -7.99 15.19 11.62
C ARG A 7 -7.64 13.71 11.65
N HIS A 8 -7.78 13.04 10.51
CA HIS A 8 -7.57 11.60 10.41
C HIS A 8 -7.19 11.22 8.97
N ILE A 9 -6.39 10.16 8.85
CA ILE A 9 -6.01 9.54 7.58
C ILE A 9 -6.18 8.03 7.75
N GLU A 10 -7.00 7.43 6.90
CA GLU A 10 -7.18 5.99 6.81
C GLU A 10 -6.61 5.51 5.48
N LEU A 11 -5.69 4.54 5.52
CA LEU A 11 -5.26 3.84 4.30
C LEU A 11 -6.34 2.83 3.94
N LEU A 12 -6.94 2.95 2.76
CA LEU A 12 -8.00 2.05 2.28
C LEU A 12 -7.44 0.84 1.54
N GLY A 13 -6.30 1.00 0.88
CA GLY A 13 -5.81 0.04 -0.10
C GLY A 13 -4.77 0.62 -1.05
N TYR A 14 -4.58 -0.06 -2.17
CA TYR A 14 -3.82 0.44 -3.30
C TYR A 14 -4.48 0.04 -4.63
N GLU A 15 -4.20 0.79 -5.68
CA GLU A 15 -4.57 0.45 -7.04
C GLU A 15 -3.32 0.14 -7.87
N LYS A 16 -3.42 -0.86 -8.72
CA LYS A 16 -2.49 -1.06 -9.83
C LYS A 16 -3.06 -0.38 -11.06
N ARG A 17 -2.39 0.66 -11.52
CA ARG A 17 -2.74 1.43 -12.72
C ARG A 17 -1.83 1.03 -13.87
N PHE A 18 -2.35 1.14 -15.09
CA PHE A 18 -1.64 0.73 -16.32
C PHE A 18 -1.26 1.91 -17.22
N PHE A 19 -1.88 3.08 -17.02
CA PHE A 19 -1.59 4.30 -17.77
C PHE A 19 -0.96 5.35 -16.84
N PRO A 20 0.07 6.09 -17.25
CA PRO A 20 0.78 6.01 -18.55
C PRO A 20 1.70 4.79 -18.67
N SER A 21 2.00 4.13 -17.56
CA SER A 21 2.71 2.85 -17.48
C SER A 21 2.22 2.09 -16.25
N GLN A 22 2.60 0.81 -16.11
CA GLN A 22 2.22 0.04 -14.92
C GLN A 22 2.85 0.64 -13.65
N HIS A 23 2.01 1.04 -12.70
CA HIS A 23 2.46 1.56 -11.40
C HIS A 23 1.41 1.32 -10.31
N TYR A 24 1.82 1.49 -9.05
CA TYR A 24 0.94 1.34 -7.89
C TYR A 24 0.73 2.68 -7.19
N VAL A 25 -0.51 2.96 -6.79
CA VAL A 25 -0.89 4.13 -5.97
C VAL A 25 -1.63 3.68 -4.72
N TYR A 26 -1.33 4.26 -3.58
CA TYR A 26 -2.06 4.02 -2.33
C TYR A 26 -3.27 4.94 -2.24
N MET A 27 -4.35 4.42 -1.67
CA MET A 27 -5.63 5.10 -1.52
C MET A 27 -5.80 5.56 -0.09
N PHE A 28 -5.83 6.86 0.15
CA PHE A 28 -6.00 7.44 1.48
C PHE A 28 -7.35 8.14 1.59
N LEU A 29 -8.15 7.78 2.59
CA LEU A 29 -9.30 8.57 3.01
C LEU A 29 -8.83 9.64 4.01
N VAL A 30 -8.92 10.90 3.62
CA VAL A 30 -8.47 12.05 4.42
C VAL A 30 -9.68 12.75 4.99
N LYS A 31 -9.73 12.85 6.32
CA LYS A 31 -10.77 13.59 7.05
C LYS A 31 -10.23 14.94 7.50
N TRP A 32 -10.88 16.01 7.08
CA TRP A 32 -10.48 17.39 7.37
C TRP A 32 -11.16 17.94 8.62
N ASN A 33 -10.71 19.11 9.07
CA ASN A 33 -11.27 19.78 10.24
C ASN A 33 -12.73 20.20 10.07
N ASP A 34 -13.15 20.50 8.83
CA ASP A 34 -14.53 20.76 8.43
C ASP A 34 -15.40 19.50 8.33
N LEU A 35 -14.89 18.34 8.76
CA LEU A 35 -15.51 17.02 8.69
C LEU A 35 -15.67 16.45 7.28
N SER A 36 -15.18 17.14 6.24
CA SER A 36 -15.19 16.59 4.89
C SER A 36 -14.24 15.40 4.78
N GLU A 37 -14.65 14.40 4.01
CA GLU A 37 -13.88 13.19 3.73
C GLU A 37 -13.62 13.10 2.23
N LYS A 38 -12.36 12.90 1.86
CA LYS A 38 -11.92 12.82 0.45
C LYS A 38 -10.92 11.70 0.29
N VAL A 39 -11.07 10.93 -0.79
CA VAL A 39 -10.07 9.93 -1.19
C VAL A 39 -9.00 10.61 -2.04
N VAL A 40 -7.73 10.34 -1.73
CA VAL A 40 -6.58 10.79 -2.51
C VAL A 40 -5.64 9.64 -2.82
N TYR A 41 -4.92 9.74 -3.93
CA TYR A 41 -4.05 8.69 -4.45
C TYR A 41 -2.60 9.15 -4.49
N ARG A 42 -1.69 8.41 -3.88
CA ARG A 42 -0.25 8.76 -3.85
C ARG A 42 0.63 7.57 -4.13
N ARG A 43 1.68 7.74 -4.94
CA ARG A 43 2.71 6.70 -5.13
C ARG A 43 3.64 6.65 -3.93
N PHE A 44 4.29 5.50 -3.72
CA PHE A 44 5.27 5.35 -2.64
C PHE A 44 6.42 6.36 -2.75
N THR A 45 6.89 6.61 -3.97
CA THR A 45 7.97 7.56 -4.25
C THR A 45 7.59 8.97 -3.82
N GLU A 46 6.36 9.40 -4.08
CA GLU A 46 5.85 10.71 -3.65
C GLU A 46 5.75 10.82 -2.14
N ILE A 47 5.32 9.74 -1.46
CA ILE A 47 5.27 9.68 0.01
C ILE A 47 6.69 9.77 0.58
N TYR A 48 7.66 9.11 -0.04
CA TYR A 48 9.05 9.14 0.39
C TYR A 48 9.72 10.51 0.17
N GLU A 49 9.49 11.15 -0.97
CA GLU A 49 9.93 12.52 -1.24
C GLU A 49 9.31 13.51 -0.24
N PHE A 50 8.01 13.37 0.02
CA PHE A 50 7.31 14.12 1.06
C PHE A 50 7.99 13.93 2.43
N HIS A 51 8.29 12.69 2.82
CA HIS A 51 8.95 12.39 4.09
C HIS A 51 10.34 13.01 4.18
N LYS A 52 11.13 12.95 3.11
CA LYS A 52 12.47 13.55 3.06
C LYS A 52 12.40 15.06 3.28
N ALA A 53 11.52 15.75 2.56
CA ALA A 53 11.31 17.19 2.73
C ALA A 53 10.80 17.53 4.14
N LEU A 54 9.93 16.69 4.73
CA LEU A 54 9.46 16.88 6.10
C LEU A 54 10.62 16.78 7.12
N LYS A 55 11.53 15.82 6.93
CA LYS A 55 12.74 15.72 7.77
C LYS A 55 13.63 16.96 7.64
N GLU A 56 13.86 17.43 6.42
CA GLU A 56 14.68 18.62 6.14
C GLU A 56 14.10 19.89 6.81
N MET A 57 12.78 20.01 6.88
CA MET A 57 12.11 21.13 7.55
C MET A 57 12.17 21.07 9.09
N PHE A 58 12.32 19.87 9.67
CA PHE A 58 12.25 19.63 11.11
C PHE A 58 13.44 18.77 11.58
N PRO A 59 14.69 19.28 11.49
CA PRO A 59 15.90 18.49 11.73
C PRO A 59 16.08 18.04 13.19
N ILE A 60 15.44 18.74 14.14
CA ILE A 60 15.46 18.35 15.55
C ILE A 60 14.53 17.14 15.75
N GLU A 61 13.29 17.25 15.28
CA GLU A 61 12.24 16.24 15.43
C GLU A 61 12.42 15.02 14.53
N SER A 62 13.23 15.15 13.47
CA SER A 62 13.68 14.05 12.63
C SER A 62 14.79 13.22 13.30
N GLY A 63 15.40 13.74 14.37
CA GLY A 63 16.54 13.14 15.05
C GLY A 63 17.87 13.33 14.34
N ASP A 64 17.98 14.27 13.38
CA ASP A 64 19.22 14.51 12.64
C ASP A 64 20.28 15.22 13.50
N ILE A 65 19.87 15.96 14.55
CA ILE A 65 20.77 16.59 15.54
C ILE A 65 21.00 15.69 16.76
N ASN A 66 19.91 15.18 17.36
CA ASN A 66 19.97 14.21 18.46
C ASN A 66 18.86 13.17 18.26
N VAL A 67 19.24 11.90 18.24
CA VAL A 67 18.35 10.75 18.03
C VAL A 67 17.24 10.69 19.09
N GLU A 68 17.51 11.12 20.32
CA GLU A 68 16.52 11.11 21.42
C GLU A 68 15.36 12.08 21.20
N ASN A 69 15.56 13.13 20.40
CA ASN A 69 14.51 14.11 20.08
C ASN A 69 13.63 13.65 18.91
N ARG A 70 13.89 12.47 18.34
CA ARG A 70 13.16 11.99 17.18
C ARG A 70 11.72 11.66 17.54
N ILE A 71 10.80 12.36 16.90
CA ILE A 71 9.37 12.07 16.95
C ILE A 71 8.80 11.80 15.55
N ILE A 72 9.45 12.27 14.48
CA ILE A 72 9.01 11.98 13.11
C ILE A 72 9.20 10.47 12.82
N PRO A 73 8.12 9.78 12.41
CA PRO A 73 8.15 8.34 12.20
C PRO A 73 9.14 7.95 11.10
N HIS A 74 9.66 6.73 11.18
CA HIS A 74 10.52 6.17 10.14
C HIS A 74 9.69 5.79 8.91
N LEU A 75 10.25 6.02 7.72
CA LEU A 75 9.72 5.48 6.48
C LEU A 75 10.86 4.80 5.69
N PRO A 76 10.75 3.50 5.38
CA PRO A 76 11.78 2.79 4.62
C PRO A 76 11.99 3.40 3.23
N ALA A 77 13.24 3.40 2.77
CA ALA A 77 13.57 3.85 1.42
C ALA A 77 12.88 2.96 0.35
N PRO A 78 12.50 3.52 -0.81
CA PRO A 78 12.00 2.75 -1.93
C PRO A 78 13.03 1.70 -2.36
N LYS A 79 12.56 0.47 -2.57
CA LYS A 79 13.38 -0.58 -3.18
C LYS A 79 13.39 -0.41 -4.70
N TRP A 80 14.47 -0.81 -5.36
CA TRP A 80 14.62 -0.71 -6.81
C TRP A 80 13.59 -1.57 -7.57
N PHE A 81 13.09 -2.63 -6.96
CA PHE A 81 12.05 -3.49 -7.51
C PHE A 81 10.75 -3.35 -6.72
N ASP A 82 9.78 -2.66 -7.31
CA ASP A 82 8.41 -2.55 -6.77
C ASP A 82 7.44 -3.43 -7.55
N GLY A 83 7.19 -4.61 -6.99
CA GLY A 83 6.09 -5.48 -7.37
C GLY A 83 4.88 -5.31 -6.45
N GLN A 84 3.81 -6.02 -6.79
CA GLN A 84 2.58 -6.05 -6.00
C GLN A 84 2.84 -6.47 -4.53
N ARG A 85 3.68 -7.49 -4.30
CA ARG A 85 4.04 -7.94 -2.94
C ARG A 85 4.75 -6.87 -2.13
N SER A 86 5.66 -6.09 -2.75
CA SER A 86 6.33 -4.95 -2.09
C SER A 86 5.31 -3.88 -1.69
N THR A 87 4.38 -3.58 -2.59
CA THR A 87 3.30 -2.60 -2.38
C THR A 87 2.37 -3.03 -1.24
N GLN A 88 1.95 -4.30 -1.24
CA GLN A 88 1.11 -4.87 -0.19
C GLN A 88 1.82 -4.83 1.18
N ASN A 89 3.08 -5.26 1.24
CA ASN A 89 3.84 -5.28 2.49
C ASN A 89 4.03 -3.88 3.11
N ARG A 90 4.03 -2.82 2.29
CA ARG A 90 4.17 -1.43 2.77
C ARG A 90 2.88 -0.87 3.36
N GLN A 91 1.72 -1.49 3.14
CA GLN A 91 0.46 -0.95 3.63
C GLN A 91 0.47 -0.81 5.17
N GLY A 92 0.95 -1.81 5.90
CA GLY A 92 1.07 -1.74 7.36
C GLY A 92 1.96 -0.57 7.81
N THR A 93 3.15 -0.46 7.22
CA THR A 93 4.08 0.65 7.49
C THR A 93 3.47 2.02 7.17
N LEU A 94 2.72 2.14 6.07
CA LEU A 94 2.07 3.39 5.69
C LEU A 94 0.90 3.75 6.60
N THR A 95 0.13 2.77 7.06
CA THR A 95 -0.93 2.97 8.05
C THR A 95 -0.35 3.52 9.35
N GLU A 96 0.68 2.88 9.89
CA GLU A 96 1.37 3.33 11.11
C GLU A 96 2.01 4.71 10.93
N TYR A 97 2.66 4.94 9.78
CA TYR A 97 3.27 6.23 9.45
C TYR A 97 2.25 7.36 9.43
N CYS A 98 1.11 7.17 8.75
CA CYS A 98 0.06 8.18 8.66
C CYS A 98 -0.59 8.44 10.02
N TYR A 99 -0.82 7.38 10.81
CA TYR A 99 -1.32 7.51 12.18
C TYR A 99 -0.36 8.31 13.07
N ALA A 100 0.94 8.02 13.02
CA ALA A 100 1.93 8.77 13.78
C ALA A 100 2.02 10.24 13.30
N LEU A 101 2.02 10.47 11.99
CA LEU A 101 2.13 11.80 11.37
C LEU A 101 1.03 12.76 11.84
N VAL A 102 -0.24 12.32 11.85
CA VAL A 102 -1.36 13.19 12.27
C VAL A 102 -1.35 13.49 13.78
N ASN A 103 -0.72 12.62 14.57
CA ASN A 103 -0.59 12.77 16.02
C ASN A 103 0.67 13.55 16.45
N LEU A 104 1.52 13.98 15.50
CA LEU A 104 2.65 14.85 15.81
C LEU A 104 2.18 16.24 16.30
N PRO A 105 3.04 16.99 17.00
CA PRO A 105 2.76 18.37 17.40
C PRO A 105 2.26 19.21 16.22
N HIS A 106 1.32 20.13 16.48
CA HIS A 106 0.63 20.89 15.44
C HIS A 106 1.56 21.65 14.49
N LYS A 107 2.73 22.07 14.96
CA LYS A 107 3.76 22.71 14.11
C LYS A 107 4.23 21.82 12.96
N ILE A 108 4.11 20.49 13.09
CA ILE A 108 4.45 19.48 12.07
C ILE A 108 3.18 18.97 11.40
N SER A 109 2.24 18.42 12.16
CA SER A 109 1.05 17.73 11.62
C SER A 109 0.12 18.66 10.83
N ARG A 110 0.12 19.96 11.13
CA ARG A 110 -0.70 20.98 10.45
C ARG A 110 0.13 21.93 9.59
N CYS A 111 1.40 21.62 9.35
CA CYS A 111 2.24 22.49 8.53
C CYS A 111 1.78 22.48 7.07
N PRO A 112 2.08 23.53 6.29
CA PRO A 112 1.64 23.64 4.90
C PRO A 112 2.07 22.45 4.02
N HIS A 113 3.23 21.86 4.29
CA HIS A 113 3.74 20.70 3.54
C HIS A 113 2.85 19.46 3.72
N VAL A 114 2.46 19.12 4.97
CA VAL A 114 1.54 18.02 5.26
C VAL A 114 0.17 18.29 4.65
N VAL A 115 -0.38 19.48 4.89
CA VAL A 115 -1.70 19.86 4.38
C VAL A 115 -1.73 19.82 2.85
N SER A 116 -0.71 20.37 2.17
CA SER A 116 -0.62 20.38 0.71
C SER A 116 -0.51 18.97 0.12
N PHE A 117 0.26 18.09 0.76
CA PHE A 117 0.46 16.72 0.27
C PHE A 117 -0.86 15.92 0.20
N PHE A 118 -1.76 16.10 1.18
CA PHE A 118 -3.04 15.39 1.25
C PHE A 118 -4.23 16.14 0.63
N LYS A 119 -4.03 17.34 0.06
CA LYS A 119 -5.09 18.01 -0.70
C LYS A 119 -5.47 17.20 -1.95
N VAL A 120 -6.76 17.25 -2.29
CA VAL A 120 -7.28 16.62 -3.52
C VAL A 120 -6.60 17.25 -4.74
N ARG A 121 -6.04 16.42 -5.60
CA ARG A 121 -5.47 16.81 -6.89
C ARG A 121 -6.49 16.57 -8.01
N PRO A 122 -6.38 17.24 -9.17
CA PRO A 122 -7.23 16.96 -10.33
C PRO A 122 -7.24 15.46 -10.70
N ASP A 123 -6.07 14.82 -10.65
CA ASP A 123 -5.89 13.38 -10.94
C ASP A 123 -6.58 12.46 -9.94
N ASP A 124 -6.93 12.94 -8.75
CA ASP A 124 -7.70 12.18 -7.74
C ASP A 124 -9.19 12.13 -8.10
N MET A 125 -9.71 13.14 -8.81
CA MET A 125 -11.12 13.25 -9.22
C MET A 125 -11.40 12.60 -10.57
N SER A 126 -10.45 12.71 -11.50
CA SER A 126 -10.52 12.11 -12.82
C SER A 126 -9.20 11.41 -13.12
N PRO A 127 -9.02 10.14 -12.69
CA PRO A 127 -7.80 9.42 -12.99
C PRO A 127 -7.66 9.33 -14.52
N VAL A 128 -6.49 9.69 -15.04
CA VAL A 128 -6.24 9.64 -16.47
C VAL A 128 -6.27 8.17 -16.90
N THR A 129 -7.34 7.80 -17.59
CA THR A 129 -7.51 6.47 -18.16
C THR A 129 -7.58 6.59 -19.67
N ASP A 130 -6.79 5.78 -20.36
CA ASP A 130 -7.07 5.50 -21.77
C ASP A 130 -8.17 4.44 -21.83
N SER A 131 -9.28 4.76 -22.51
CA SER A 131 -10.43 3.88 -22.70
C SER A 131 -10.09 2.52 -23.33
N GLN A 132 -8.94 2.41 -24.01
CA GLN A 132 -8.46 1.17 -24.62
C GLN A 132 -7.55 0.33 -23.70
N ILE A 133 -7.15 0.85 -22.54
CA ILE A 133 -6.22 0.20 -21.61
C ILE A 133 -7.00 -0.49 -20.48
N LYS A 134 -6.45 -1.62 -19.99
CA LYS A 134 -6.98 -2.39 -18.85
C LYS A 134 -7.39 -1.46 -17.69
N LYS A 135 -8.58 -1.70 -17.13
CA LYS A 135 -9.08 -0.98 -15.95
C LYS A 135 -8.12 -1.15 -14.76
N PRO A 136 -7.98 -0.16 -13.86
CA PRO A 136 -7.19 -0.30 -12.65
C PRO A 136 -7.66 -1.50 -11.79
N GLU A 137 -6.70 -2.26 -11.27
CA GLU A 137 -6.98 -3.33 -10.30
C GLU A 137 -6.91 -2.75 -8.89
N VAL A 138 -7.97 -2.93 -8.09
CA VAL A 138 -8.10 -2.35 -6.75
C VAL A 138 -7.86 -3.42 -5.68
N PHE A 139 -6.96 -3.14 -4.74
CA PHE A 139 -6.60 -4.03 -3.63
C PHE A 139 -6.86 -3.32 -2.30
N LEU A 140 -7.95 -3.71 -1.63
CA LEU A 140 -8.36 -3.10 -0.36
C LEU A 140 -7.66 -3.76 0.83
N LEU A 141 -7.46 -2.99 1.90
CA LEU A 141 -7.08 -3.55 3.20
C LEU A 141 -8.25 -4.35 3.78
N PRO A 142 -8.00 -5.54 4.35
CA PRO A 142 -8.98 -6.19 5.20
C PRO A 142 -9.31 -5.22 6.34
N LYS A 143 -10.54 -4.71 6.40
CA LYS A 143 -10.99 -3.99 7.59
C LYS A 143 -11.02 -5.00 8.73
N ASP A 144 -10.52 -4.62 9.90
CA ASP A 144 -10.69 -5.37 11.15
C ASP A 144 -12.19 -5.48 11.47
N ALA A 145 -12.86 -6.41 10.80
CA ALA A 145 -14.11 -6.96 11.26
C ALA A 145 -13.74 -7.75 12.51
N LYS A 146 -14.23 -7.27 13.66
CA LYS A 146 -14.24 -8.01 14.93
C LYS A 146 -14.33 -9.50 14.66
N LYS A 147 -13.34 -10.27 15.16
CA LYS A 147 -13.27 -11.73 15.14
C LYS A 147 -14.67 -12.35 15.32
N ASN A 148 -15.30 -12.70 14.22
CA ASN A 148 -16.38 -13.67 14.17
C ASN A 148 -15.82 -14.87 13.42
N VAL A 149 -15.78 -16.01 14.11
CA VAL A 149 -15.16 -17.28 13.70
C VAL A 149 -16.00 -17.99 12.61
N SER A 150 -16.78 -17.24 11.81
CA SER A 150 -17.70 -17.77 10.80
C SER A 150 -17.27 -17.53 9.35
N ASP A 151 -16.27 -16.67 9.10
CA ASP A 151 -16.01 -16.18 7.74
C ASP A 151 -14.86 -16.91 7.04
N ILE A 152 -14.92 -18.26 6.98
CA ILE A 152 -14.06 -19.08 6.09
C ILE A 152 -14.65 -19.08 4.65
N THR A 153 -15.11 -17.93 4.17
CA THR A 153 -15.72 -17.82 2.82
C THR A 153 -15.37 -16.50 2.12
N GLY A 154 -14.20 -15.91 2.44
CA GLY A 154 -13.56 -15.01 1.49
C GLY A 154 -13.06 -15.83 0.28
N PRO A 155 -13.19 -15.36 -0.97
CA PRO A 155 -12.64 -16.09 -2.10
C PRO A 155 -11.12 -16.17 -1.94
N ILE A 156 -10.61 -17.37 -1.68
CA ILE A 156 -9.18 -17.65 -1.69
C ILE A 156 -8.76 -17.54 -3.16
N VAL A 157 -8.17 -16.40 -3.52
CA VAL A 157 -7.64 -16.19 -4.87
C VAL A 157 -6.30 -16.91 -4.94
N LEU A 158 -6.33 -18.17 -5.38
CA LEU A 158 -5.13 -18.96 -5.64
C LEU A 158 -4.42 -18.46 -6.89
N GLN A 159 -3.09 -18.53 -6.89
CA GLN A 159 -2.31 -18.21 -8.09
C GLN A 159 -2.27 -19.45 -8.98
N THR A 160 -2.90 -19.38 -10.15
CA THR A 160 -2.87 -20.45 -11.14
C THR A 160 -1.57 -20.41 -11.94
N TYR A 161 -0.84 -21.52 -11.97
CA TYR A 161 0.38 -21.73 -12.73
C TYR A 161 0.17 -22.78 -13.81
N ARG A 162 0.92 -22.65 -14.92
CA ARG A 162 0.92 -23.64 -15.98
C ARG A 162 2.15 -24.52 -15.85
N ALA A 163 1.96 -25.83 -15.79
CA ALA A 163 3.03 -26.81 -15.85
C ALA A 163 3.76 -26.69 -17.19
N ILE A 164 5.08 -26.52 -17.13
CA ILE A 164 5.95 -26.38 -18.32
C ILE A 164 6.54 -27.71 -18.78
N ALA A 165 6.40 -28.77 -17.98
CA ALA A 165 6.93 -30.10 -18.24
C ALA A 165 6.08 -31.16 -17.52
N ASP A 166 6.19 -32.40 -17.98
CA ASP A 166 5.60 -33.56 -17.30
C ASP A 166 6.34 -33.83 -15.99
N TYR A 167 5.59 -34.15 -14.94
CA TYR A 167 6.09 -34.57 -13.64
C TYR A 167 5.33 -35.80 -13.14
N GLU A 168 6.06 -36.87 -12.84
CA GLU A 168 5.48 -38.07 -12.24
C GLU A 168 5.68 -38.04 -10.73
N LYS A 169 4.61 -38.28 -9.98
CA LYS A 169 4.66 -38.34 -8.52
C LYS A 169 5.52 -39.52 -8.06
N SER A 170 6.39 -39.27 -7.11
CA SER A 170 7.22 -40.29 -6.45
C SER A 170 6.62 -40.78 -5.13
N SER A 171 5.67 -40.02 -4.57
CA SER A 171 5.01 -40.32 -3.30
C SER A 171 3.50 -40.07 -3.37
N THR A 172 2.77 -40.56 -2.37
CA THR A 172 1.31 -40.39 -2.25
C THR A 172 0.90 -38.96 -1.92
N SER A 173 1.81 -38.13 -1.41
CA SER A 173 1.59 -36.71 -1.10
C SER A 173 1.93 -35.77 -2.26
N GLU A 174 2.39 -36.31 -3.40
CA GLU A 174 2.73 -35.54 -4.59
C GLU A 174 1.65 -35.69 -5.67
N MET A 175 1.49 -34.64 -6.47
CA MET A 175 0.58 -34.62 -7.61
C MET A 175 1.39 -34.81 -8.90
N ALA A 176 0.95 -35.74 -9.75
CA ALA A 176 1.51 -35.88 -11.10
C ALA A 176 0.93 -34.79 -12.01
N LEU A 177 1.75 -34.22 -12.89
CA LEU A 177 1.39 -33.14 -13.81
C LEU A 177 1.82 -33.48 -15.23
N LYS A 178 1.04 -33.02 -16.20
CA LYS A 178 1.42 -33.00 -17.62
C LYS A 178 1.75 -31.58 -18.06
N ALA A 179 2.65 -31.46 -19.02
CA ALA A 179 2.99 -30.19 -19.63
C ALA A 179 1.73 -29.54 -20.20
N GLY A 180 1.38 -28.36 -19.71
CA GLY A 180 0.16 -27.66 -20.07
C GLY A 180 -0.90 -27.60 -18.98
N ASP A 181 -0.82 -28.44 -17.94
CA ASP A 181 -1.79 -28.46 -16.85
C ASP A 181 -1.79 -27.13 -16.06
N MET A 182 -2.98 -26.71 -15.63
CA MET A 182 -3.16 -25.52 -14.80
C MET A 182 -3.32 -25.95 -13.34
N VAL A 183 -2.47 -25.43 -12.46
CA VAL A 183 -2.46 -25.75 -11.03
C VAL A 183 -2.60 -24.51 -10.19
N ASP A 184 -3.53 -24.55 -9.24
CA ASP A 184 -3.70 -23.49 -8.26
C ASP A 184 -2.74 -23.74 -7.10
N VAL A 185 -1.89 -22.77 -6.79
CA VAL A 185 -0.88 -22.92 -5.73
C VAL A 185 -1.36 -22.27 -4.44
N VAL A 186 -1.46 -23.08 -3.39
CA VAL A 186 -1.86 -22.71 -2.03
C VAL A 186 -0.66 -22.17 -1.25
N GLU A 187 0.51 -22.81 -1.36
CA GLU A 187 1.71 -22.46 -0.60
C GLU A 187 2.99 -22.71 -1.41
N LYS A 188 4.02 -21.87 -1.22
CA LYS A 188 5.34 -22.06 -1.83
C LYS A 188 6.42 -22.06 -0.76
N SER A 189 7.22 -23.12 -0.71
CA SER A 189 8.38 -23.21 0.18
C SER A 189 9.59 -22.47 -0.40
N GLU A 190 10.51 -22.05 0.47
CA GLU A 190 11.80 -21.48 0.05
C GLU A 190 12.67 -22.48 -0.73
N SER A 191 12.40 -23.78 -0.59
CA SER A 191 13.05 -24.86 -1.35
C SER A 191 12.51 -25.03 -2.77
N GLY A 192 11.57 -24.18 -3.21
CA GLY A 192 11.02 -24.22 -4.57
C GLY A 192 9.89 -25.24 -4.77
N ARG A 193 9.41 -25.90 -3.71
CA ARG A 193 8.24 -26.79 -3.78
C ARG A 193 6.96 -25.99 -3.61
N CYS A 194 5.94 -26.34 -4.40
CA CYS A 194 4.62 -25.71 -4.35
C CYS A 194 3.61 -26.73 -3.86
N LEU A 195 2.78 -26.35 -2.87
CA LEU A 195 1.59 -27.08 -2.47
C LEU A 195 0.43 -26.58 -3.31
N CYS A 196 -0.23 -27.49 -4.01
CA CYS A 196 -1.38 -27.23 -4.87
C CYS A 196 -2.63 -27.84 -4.23
#